data_AF-A0A7C2PHP3-F1
#
_entry.id   AF-A0A7C2PHP3-F1
#
_cell.length_a   1.000
_cell.length_b   1.000
_cell.length_c   1.000
_cell.angle_alpha   90.00
_cell.angle_beta   90.00
_cell.angle_gamma   90.00
#
_symmetry.space_group_name_H-M   'P 1'
#
loop_
_entity.id
_entity.type
_entity.pdbx_description
1 polymer ?
#
loop_
_entity_poly.entity_id
_entity_poly.type
_entity_poly.pdbx_seq_one_letter_code
_entity_poly.pdbx_strand_id
1 'polypeptide(L)'
;MFEVVANLHAHTTYSDGWTDHESVAQAALEASLDVVAVTDHNVWVEGFDGYRYRDDRRVLLVTGEEIHDASRQPQKNHLLVYEARRELASFAAEPERLLQAVAQAGGLAFLAHPVDPGAPGQPETDLSWIAWDLDGFHGLEIWNYMTEFKRLLRSRARAALYAYFPGWIARAPFPAVLDRWDALLSSGRSITAIGGADFHAFPGRLGPLRRPIFPGRFLFRTVNTHVLLDEPLRGDAEEDRRRFFHALRQGRAFVAYDLPAPARGFVFRAQGQSGTAEMGGRLRVGLGVTLQVRTPRPADLTLLRNGEVVRRWSGRDAAVEVVTELGAYRVEAHLIYKSARRGWIYSNPIYVTA
;
A
#
# COMPACT_ATOMS: atom_id res chain seq x y z
N MET A 1 -2.98 19.57 7.35
CA MET A 1 -2.80 18.20 6.88
C MET A 1 -2.53 17.30 8.05
N PHE A 2 -3.26 16.20 8.13
CA PHE A 2 -3.16 15.18 9.17
C PHE A 2 -2.84 13.85 8.49
N GLU A 3 -1.86 13.15 9.04
CA GLU A 3 -1.39 11.88 8.47
C GLU A 3 -2.02 10.71 9.21
N VAL A 4 -2.61 9.79 8.46
CA VAL A 4 -3.25 8.56 8.94
C VAL A 4 -2.44 7.38 8.41
N VAL A 5 -1.94 6.53 9.31
CA VAL A 5 -1.16 5.34 8.93
C VAL A 5 -2.10 4.15 8.85
N ALA A 6 -2.12 3.51 7.68
CA ALA A 6 -3.04 2.42 7.39
C ALA A 6 -2.30 1.17 6.89
N ASN A 7 -2.82 0.00 7.25
CA ASN A 7 -2.54 -1.23 6.53
C ASN A 7 -3.81 -1.72 5.86
N LEU A 8 -3.75 -1.89 4.54
CA LEU A 8 -4.95 -2.06 3.72
C LEU A 8 -5.19 -3.49 3.26
N HIS A 9 -4.41 -4.45 3.77
CA HIS A 9 -4.42 -5.82 3.27
C HIS A 9 -4.17 -6.81 4.41
N ALA A 10 -5.24 -7.46 4.88
CA ALA A 10 -5.20 -8.45 5.95
C ALA A 10 -6.35 -9.45 5.80
N HIS A 11 -6.12 -10.67 6.26
CA HIS A 11 -7.01 -11.82 6.14
C HIS A 11 -7.36 -12.37 7.52
N THR A 12 -8.57 -12.89 7.64
CA THR A 12 -9.11 -13.49 8.85
C THR A 12 -9.52 -14.94 8.60
N THR A 13 -10.10 -15.58 9.61
CA THR A 13 -10.64 -16.93 9.49
C THR A 13 -11.86 -17.04 8.56
N TYR A 14 -12.34 -15.93 7.98
CA TYR A 14 -13.39 -15.95 6.96
C TYR A 14 -12.85 -16.34 5.57
N SER A 15 -11.54 -16.18 5.31
CA SER A 15 -10.84 -16.80 4.17
C SER A 15 -9.78 -17.79 4.64
N ASP A 16 -8.50 -17.40 4.62
CA ASP A 16 -7.31 -18.22 4.84
C ASP A 16 -6.36 -17.62 5.89
N GLY A 17 -6.79 -16.53 6.54
CA GLY A 17 -6.18 -16.03 7.76
C GLY A 17 -6.45 -16.94 8.96
N TRP A 18 -5.62 -16.78 10.00
CA TRP A 18 -5.63 -17.64 11.19
C TRP A 18 -6.12 -16.93 12.45
N THR A 19 -6.72 -15.75 12.29
CA THR A 19 -7.17 -14.92 13.40
C THR A 19 -8.44 -14.17 13.02
N ASP A 20 -9.19 -13.66 14.00
CA ASP A 20 -10.42 -12.93 13.77
C ASP A 20 -10.19 -11.41 13.59
N HIS A 21 -11.24 -10.70 13.20
CA HIS A 21 -11.23 -9.25 13.00
C HIS A 21 -10.76 -8.48 14.24
N GLU A 22 -11.17 -8.91 15.44
CA GLU A 22 -10.76 -8.28 16.70
C GLU A 22 -9.26 -8.43 16.93
N SER A 23 -8.70 -9.60 16.68
CA SER A 23 -7.27 -9.86 16.80
C SER A 23 -6.45 -9.07 15.77
N VAL A 24 -6.96 -8.89 14.54
CA VAL A 24 -6.39 -7.97 13.55
C VAL A 24 -6.37 -6.55 14.10
N ALA A 25 -7.49 -6.05 14.63
CA ALA A 25 -7.58 -4.72 15.22
C ALA A 25 -6.63 -4.54 16.43
N GLN A 26 -6.51 -5.55 17.29
CA GLN A 26 -5.57 -5.52 18.43
C GLN A 26 -4.11 -5.45 17.96
N ALA A 27 -3.75 -6.23 16.95
CA ALA A 27 -2.42 -6.16 16.36
C ALA A 27 -2.14 -4.78 15.73
N ALA A 28 -3.14 -4.17 15.10
CA ALA A 28 -3.04 -2.82 14.54
C ALA A 28 -2.84 -1.75 15.64
N LEU A 29 -3.56 -1.86 16.75
CA LEU A 29 -3.38 -1.01 17.95
C LEU A 29 -1.97 -1.15 18.54
N GLU A 30 -1.42 -2.38 18.63
CA GLU A 30 -0.03 -2.63 19.05
C GLU A 30 1.01 -2.02 18.11
N ALA A 31 0.69 -1.96 16.83
CA ALA A 31 1.53 -1.36 15.81
C ALA A 31 1.38 0.16 15.73
N SER A 32 0.38 0.75 16.39
CA SER A 32 0.04 2.19 16.32
C SER A 32 -0.47 2.61 14.94
N LEU A 33 -1.22 1.72 14.27
CA LEU A 33 -1.98 2.08 13.07
C LEU A 33 -3.22 2.87 13.44
N ASP A 34 -3.61 3.78 12.56
CA ASP A 34 -4.82 4.59 12.67
C ASP A 34 -6.00 3.88 11.97
N VAL A 35 -5.74 3.13 10.90
CA VAL A 35 -6.72 2.36 10.11
C VAL A 35 -6.17 0.97 9.78
N VAL A 36 -7.02 -0.05 9.80
CA VAL A 36 -6.71 -1.39 9.26
C VAL A 36 -7.87 -1.89 8.41
N ALA A 37 -7.58 -2.37 7.20
CA ALA A 37 -8.57 -3.01 6.35
C ALA A 37 -8.40 -4.53 6.38
N VAL A 38 -9.51 -5.24 6.60
CA VAL A 38 -9.62 -6.68 6.38
C VAL A 38 -10.23 -6.90 5.00
N THR A 39 -9.61 -7.75 4.19
CA THR A 39 -9.93 -7.99 2.78
C THR A 39 -9.94 -9.49 2.52
N ASP A 40 -10.77 -10.23 3.24
CA ASP A 40 -10.89 -11.68 3.08
C ASP A 40 -11.17 -12.06 1.61
N HIS A 41 -10.65 -13.22 1.20
CA HIS A 41 -10.78 -13.69 -0.18
C HIS A 41 -12.23 -14.00 -0.55
N ASN A 42 -12.72 -13.31 -1.59
CA ASN A 42 -14.03 -13.59 -2.23
C ASN A 42 -15.22 -13.61 -1.26
N VAL A 43 -15.14 -12.89 -0.13
CA VAL A 43 -16.23 -12.77 0.83
C VAL A 43 -16.22 -11.38 1.45
N TRP A 44 -17.38 -10.72 1.45
CA TRP A 44 -17.56 -9.47 2.17
C TRP A 44 -18.21 -9.73 3.53
N VAL A 45 -17.46 -9.47 4.61
CA VAL A 45 -17.93 -9.70 5.98
C VAL A 45 -18.48 -8.39 6.56
N GLU A 46 -19.79 -8.35 6.80
CA GLU A 46 -20.47 -7.20 7.42
C GLU A 46 -20.37 -7.19 8.96
N GLY A 47 -20.64 -6.04 9.57
CA GLY A 47 -20.79 -5.91 11.02
C GLY A 47 -19.51 -5.69 11.85
N PHE A 48 -18.34 -5.71 11.22
CA PHE A 48 -17.06 -5.47 11.92
C PHE A 48 -16.54 -4.03 11.81
N ASP A 49 -16.97 -3.29 10.78
CA ASP A 49 -16.63 -1.87 10.57
C ASP A 49 -16.78 -1.04 11.86
N GLY A 50 -15.77 -0.25 12.19
CA GLY A 50 -15.84 0.70 13.30
C GLY A 50 -14.57 0.83 14.10
N TYR A 51 -14.61 1.73 15.09
CA TYR A 51 -13.47 1.93 15.98
C TYR A 51 -13.32 0.79 16.98
N ARG A 52 -12.06 0.40 17.22
CA ARG A 52 -11.64 -0.37 18.39
C ARG A 52 -10.69 0.47 19.22
N TYR A 53 -10.71 0.25 20.53
CA TYR A 53 -9.99 1.06 21.50
C TYR A 53 -9.13 0.17 22.38
N ARG A 54 -7.95 0.68 22.74
CA ARG A 54 -7.13 0.13 23.82
C ARG A 54 -6.30 1.25 24.43
N ASP A 55 -6.42 1.40 25.74
CA ASP A 55 -5.80 2.50 26.49
C ASP A 55 -6.17 3.86 25.88
N ASP A 56 -5.19 4.68 25.51
CA ASP A 56 -5.33 5.97 24.85
C ASP A 56 -5.36 5.88 23.31
N ARG A 57 -5.37 4.66 22.75
CA ARG A 57 -5.29 4.42 21.31
C ARG A 57 -6.61 3.93 20.75
N ARG A 58 -6.82 4.25 19.47
CA ARG A 58 -7.92 3.72 18.67
C ARG A 58 -7.43 3.36 17.27
N VAL A 59 -8.10 2.40 16.65
CA VAL A 59 -7.93 2.05 15.25
C VAL A 59 -9.31 1.95 14.61
N LEU A 60 -9.45 2.48 13.40
CA LEU A 60 -10.65 2.25 12.58
C LEU A 60 -10.44 0.95 11.80
N LEU A 61 -11.24 -0.07 12.12
CA LEU A 61 -11.31 -1.29 11.32
C LEU A 61 -12.34 -1.10 10.21
N VAL A 62 -11.98 -1.49 8.99
CA VAL A 62 -12.87 -1.49 7.82
C VAL A 62 -12.81 -2.85 7.12
N THR A 63 -13.93 -3.30 6.57
CA THR A 63 -14.00 -4.53 5.77
C THR A 63 -14.14 -4.21 4.28
N GLY A 64 -13.40 -4.97 3.49
CA GLY A 64 -13.42 -5.01 2.04
C GLY A 64 -13.33 -6.46 1.56
N GLU A 65 -12.92 -6.66 0.31
CA GLU A 65 -12.73 -7.99 -0.28
C GLU A 65 -11.39 -8.03 -1.04
N GLU A 66 -10.70 -9.17 -1.02
CA GLU A 66 -9.70 -9.48 -2.05
C GLU A 66 -10.29 -10.48 -3.04
N ILE A 67 -10.74 -9.97 -4.18
CA ILE A 67 -11.52 -10.73 -5.15
C ILE A 67 -10.61 -11.33 -6.22
N HIS A 68 -10.78 -12.62 -6.51
CA HIS A 68 -10.09 -13.32 -7.59
C HIS A 68 -10.93 -14.48 -8.15
N ASP A 69 -10.72 -14.84 -9.42
CA ASP A 69 -11.40 -15.99 -10.02
C ASP A 69 -10.89 -17.32 -9.43
N ALA A 70 -11.66 -17.89 -8.50
CA ALA A 70 -11.34 -19.15 -7.85
C ALA A 70 -11.33 -20.36 -8.80
N SER A 71 -11.96 -20.24 -9.98
CA SER A 71 -11.99 -21.30 -11.00
C SER A 71 -10.79 -21.28 -11.95
N ARG A 72 -10.03 -20.17 -11.96
CA ARG A 72 -8.93 -19.97 -12.89
C ARG A 72 -7.66 -20.73 -12.48
N GLN A 73 -7.06 -21.47 -13.42
CA GLN A 73 -5.84 -22.26 -13.19
C GLN A 73 -4.76 -21.94 -14.24
N PRO A 74 -3.55 -21.48 -13.86
CA PRO A 74 -3.16 -21.06 -12.51
C PRO A 74 -3.92 -19.79 -12.10
N GLN A 75 -4.12 -19.54 -10.81
CA GLN A 75 -4.77 -18.33 -10.27
C GLN A 75 -3.95 -17.05 -10.61
N LYS A 76 -4.62 -15.92 -10.84
CA LYS A 76 -4.03 -14.58 -11.13
C LYS A 76 -5.06 -13.49 -10.79
N ASN A 77 -4.63 -12.24 -10.87
CA ASN A 77 -5.48 -11.04 -10.89
C ASN A 77 -6.32 -10.88 -9.62
N HIS A 78 -5.67 -10.80 -8.47
CA HIS A 78 -6.35 -10.46 -7.22
C HIS A 78 -6.63 -8.96 -7.16
N LEU A 79 -7.83 -8.60 -6.76
CA LEU A 79 -8.32 -7.23 -6.73
C LEU A 79 -8.77 -6.87 -5.32
N LEU A 80 -8.10 -5.91 -4.69
CA LEU A 80 -8.54 -5.33 -3.43
C LEU A 80 -9.69 -4.36 -3.71
N VAL A 81 -10.83 -4.60 -3.06
CA VAL A 81 -12.05 -3.79 -3.19
C VAL A 81 -12.44 -3.22 -1.84
N TYR A 82 -12.65 -1.90 -1.80
CA TYR A 82 -13.09 -1.17 -0.62
C TYR A 82 -14.35 -0.36 -0.92
N GLU A 83 -15.13 -0.04 0.13
CA GLU A 83 -16.34 0.80 0.06
C GLU A 83 -17.43 0.33 -0.92
N ALA A 84 -17.34 -0.89 -1.46
CA ALA A 84 -18.42 -1.47 -2.26
C ALA A 84 -19.69 -1.75 -1.42
N ARG A 85 -19.52 -2.02 -0.11
CA ARG A 85 -20.60 -2.27 0.87
C ARG A 85 -21.61 -3.34 0.43
N ARG A 86 -21.13 -4.30 -0.36
CA ARG A 86 -21.82 -5.50 -0.80
C ARG A 86 -20.79 -6.47 -1.37
N GLU A 87 -21.10 -7.75 -1.34
CA GLU A 87 -20.25 -8.79 -1.94
C GLU A 87 -20.20 -8.70 -3.47
N LEU A 88 -19.00 -8.74 -4.04
CA LEU A 88 -18.76 -8.65 -5.48
C LEU A 88 -18.05 -9.87 -6.07
N ALA A 89 -17.72 -10.88 -5.25
CA ALA A 89 -17.05 -12.10 -5.68
C ALA A 89 -17.73 -12.85 -6.85
N SER A 90 -19.05 -12.72 -7.00
CA SER A 90 -19.79 -13.32 -8.12
C SER A 90 -19.38 -12.80 -9.52
N PHE A 91 -18.67 -11.66 -9.59
CA PHE A 91 -18.13 -11.10 -10.83
C PHE A 91 -16.67 -11.50 -11.11
N ALA A 92 -16.03 -12.29 -10.24
CA ALA A 92 -14.59 -12.53 -10.25
C ALA A 92 -14.05 -13.13 -11.57
N ALA A 93 -14.85 -13.96 -12.26
CA ALA A 93 -14.46 -14.59 -13.53
C ALA A 93 -14.34 -13.59 -14.70
N GLU A 94 -14.94 -12.40 -14.58
CA GLU A 94 -14.97 -11.36 -15.61
C GLU A 94 -14.39 -10.05 -15.05
N PRO A 95 -13.05 -9.84 -15.05
CA PRO A 95 -12.42 -8.69 -14.40
C PRO A 95 -12.95 -7.31 -14.84
N GLU A 96 -13.33 -7.14 -16.10
CA GLU A 96 -13.97 -5.90 -16.59
C GLU A 96 -15.32 -5.67 -15.90
N ARG A 97 -16.14 -6.71 -15.81
CA ARG A 97 -17.46 -6.67 -15.17
C ARG A 97 -17.32 -6.47 -13.66
N LEU A 98 -16.31 -7.07 -13.03
CA LEU A 98 -15.97 -6.82 -11.64
C LEU A 98 -15.65 -5.34 -11.40
N LEU A 99 -14.78 -4.74 -12.22
CA LEU A 99 -14.44 -3.31 -12.10
C LEU A 99 -15.66 -2.40 -12.33
N GLN A 100 -16.54 -2.73 -13.28
CA GLN A 100 -17.81 -2.03 -13.47
C GLN A 100 -18.73 -2.15 -12.25
N ALA A 101 -18.82 -3.34 -11.65
CA ALA A 101 -19.65 -3.57 -10.47
C ALA A 101 -19.12 -2.82 -9.23
N VAL A 102 -17.78 -2.72 -9.09
CA VAL A 102 -17.14 -1.88 -8.06
C VAL A 102 -17.49 -0.41 -8.27
N ALA A 103 -17.38 0.09 -9.50
CA ALA A 103 -17.71 1.48 -9.83
C ALA A 103 -19.19 1.81 -9.56
N GLN A 104 -20.11 0.92 -9.95
CA GLN A 104 -21.54 1.05 -9.69
C GLN A 104 -21.88 1.05 -8.20
N ALA A 105 -21.11 0.31 -7.39
CA ALA A 105 -21.25 0.30 -5.94
C ALA A 105 -20.61 1.54 -5.26
N GLY A 106 -19.93 2.41 -6.02
CA GLY A 106 -19.20 3.55 -5.48
C GLY A 106 -17.90 3.18 -4.76
N GLY A 107 -17.42 1.95 -4.94
CA GLY A 107 -16.22 1.42 -4.30
C GLY A 107 -14.91 1.92 -4.90
N LEU A 108 -13.81 1.37 -4.39
CA LEU A 108 -12.47 1.55 -4.93
C LEU A 108 -11.88 0.19 -5.26
N ALA A 109 -11.08 0.14 -6.32
CA ALA A 109 -10.45 -1.09 -6.82
C ALA A 109 -8.94 -0.89 -6.95
N PHE A 110 -8.14 -1.74 -6.30
CA PHE A 110 -6.69 -1.71 -6.34
C PHE A 110 -6.16 -3.08 -6.77
N LEU A 111 -5.19 -3.08 -7.69
CA LEU A 111 -4.54 -4.32 -8.10
C LEU A 111 -3.69 -4.84 -6.92
N ALA A 112 -4.06 -5.98 -6.34
CA ALA A 112 -3.31 -6.60 -5.26
C ALA A 112 -1.99 -7.16 -5.80
N HIS A 113 -0.92 -7.05 -5.01
CA HIS A 113 0.42 -7.63 -5.27
C HIS A 113 0.72 -7.92 -6.77
N PRO A 114 0.80 -6.90 -7.66
CA PRO A 114 0.74 -7.11 -9.11
C PRO A 114 1.88 -7.94 -9.71
N VAL A 115 2.97 -8.10 -8.96
CA VAL A 115 4.04 -9.06 -9.24
C VAL A 115 4.20 -9.93 -8.01
N ASP A 116 3.72 -11.17 -8.11
CA ASP A 116 3.68 -12.11 -7.00
C ASP A 116 4.03 -13.54 -7.44
N PRO A 117 5.34 -13.79 -7.71
CA PRO A 117 5.78 -15.07 -8.23
C PRO A 117 5.63 -16.17 -7.16
N GLY A 118 5.23 -17.36 -7.61
CA GLY A 118 5.16 -18.54 -6.74
C GLY A 118 6.53 -18.89 -6.14
N ALA A 119 6.50 -19.60 -5.02
CA ALA A 119 7.70 -20.09 -4.34
C ALA A 119 7.91 -21.61 -4.57
N PRO A 120 9.14 -22.08 -4.81
CA PRO A 120 9.41 -23.50 -4.97
C PRO A 120 8.92 -24.33 -3.77
N GLY A 121 8.11 -25.35 -4.04
CA GLY A 121 7.59 -26.27 -3.02
C GLY A 121 6.47 -25.70 -2.15
N GLN A 122 5.91 -24.54 -2.50
CA GLN A 122 4.66 -24.04 -1.94
C GLN A 122 3.48 -24.38 -2.84
N PRO A 123 2.27 -24.60 -2.29
CA PRO A 123 1.08 -24.92 -3.06
C PRO A 123 0.60 -23.73 -3.90
N GLU A 124 0.85 -22.52 -3.42
CA GLU A 124 0.48 -21.27 -4.07
C GLU A 124 1.34 -21.02 -5.30
N THR A 125 0.68 -20.75 -6.43
CA THR A 125 1.33 -20.48 -7.71
C THR A 125 1.66 -18.99 -7.87
N ASP A 126 2.09 -18.60 -9.07
CA ASP A 126 2.33 -17.19 -9.38
C ASP A 126 0.98 -16.46 -9.53
N LEU A 127 0.69 -15.51 -8.64
CA LEU A 127 -0.57 -14.77 -8.58
C LEU A 127 -0.54 -13.42 -9.32
N SER A 128 0.59 -13.09 -9.96
CA SER A 128 0.84 -11.78 -10.58
C SER A 128 -0.33 -11.29 -11.46
N TRP A 129 -0.53 -9.98 -11.48
CA TRP A 129 -1.51 -9.36 -12.36
C TRP A 129 -1.09 -9.51 -13.83
N ILE A 130 -2.01 -9.96 -14.69
CA ILE A 130 -1.78 -10.13 -16.13
C ILE A 130 -2.73 -9.29 -16.98
N ALA A 131 -3.89 -8.88 -16.45
CA ALA A 131 -4.91 -8.14 -17.19
C ALA A 131 -4.62 -6.62 -17.19
N TRP A 132 -3.46 -6.22 -17.74
CA TRP A 132 -2.98 -4.83 -17.70
C TRP A 132 -3.75 -3.88 -18.62
N ASP A 133 -4.48 -4.41 -19.59
CA ASP A 133 -5.27 -3.62 -20.55
C ASP A 133 -6.60 -3.13 -19.95
N LEU A 134 -6.88 -3.45 -18.68
CA LEU A 134 -8.08 -3.03 -17.98
C LEU A 134 -8.04 -1.55 -17.57
N ASP A 135 -9.21 -0.94 -17.61
CA ASP A 135 -9.48 0.41 -17.12
C ASP A 135 -10.44 0.38 -15.92
N GLY A 136 -10.52 1.49 -15.19
CA GLY A 136 -11.47 1.65 -14.07
C GLY A 136 -10.93 1.26 -12.69
N PHE A 137 -9.73 0.67 -12.60
CA PHE A 137 -9.04 0.54 -11.30
C PHE A 137 -8.43 1.88 -10.85
N HIS A 138 -8.42 2.09 -9.54
CA HIS A 138 -7.99 3.34 -8.89
C HIS A 138 -6.50 3.35 -8.55
N GLY A 139 -5.90 2.17 -8.41
CA GLY A 139 -4.54 2.05 -7.92
C GLY A 139 -3.97 0.64 -7.97
N LEU A 140 -2.77 0.48 -7.41
CA LEU A 140 -2.13 -0.81 -7.21
C LEU A 140 -1.32 -0.87 -5.93
N GLU A 141 -1.18 -2.06 -5.38
CA GLU A 141 -0.30 -2.36 -4.25
C GLU A 141 1.15 -2.48 -4.75
N ILE A 142 1.89 -1.37 -4.73
CA ILE A 142 3.28 -1.34 -5.21
C ILE A 142 4.21 -2.15 -4.31
N TRP A 143 3.83 -2.33 -3.04
CA TRP A 143 4.65 -3.01 -2.05
C TRP A 143 3.80 -3.89 -1.13
N ASN A 144 3.96 -5.20 -1.29
CA ASN A 144 3.41 -6.22 -0.42
C ASN A 144 4.55 -6.94 0.31
N TYR A 145 4.51 -6.95 1.64
CA TYR A 145 5.57 -7.56 2.45
C TYR A 145 5.67 -9.08 2.24
N MET A 146 4.54 -9.78 2.19
CA MET A 146 4.50 -11.24 2.10
C MET A 146 4.92 -11.74 0.72
N THR A 147 4.65 -10.99 -0.34
CA THR A 147 5.19 -11.22 -1.68
C THR A 147 6.73 -11.19 -1.70
N GLU A 148 7.37 -10.23 -1.01
CA GLU A 148 8.84 -10.22 -0.87
C GLU A 148 9.36 -11.41 -0.08
N PHE A 149 8.64 -11.81 0.99
CA PHE A 149 8.98 -13.00 1.76
C PHE A 149 8.90 -14.26 0.88
N LYS A 150 7.79 -14.46 0.14
CA LYS A 150 7.56 -15.60 -0.75
C LYS A 150 8.70 -15.76 -1.75
N ARG A 151 9.16 -14.67 -2.37
CA ARG A 151 10.32 -14.66 -3.30
C ARG A 151 11.61 -15.25 -2.69
N LEU A 152 11.79 -15.10 -1.38
CA LEU A 152 13.01 -15.53 -0.68
C LEU A 152 12.96 -17.00 -0.23
N LEU A 153 11.79 -17.65 -0.29
CA LEU A 153 11.56 -19.05 0.12
C LEU A 153 12.06 -20.06 -0.91
N ARG A 154 13.39 -20.14 -1.09
CA ARG A 154 14.02 -21.09 -2.00
C ARG A 154 14.38 -22.44 -1.36
N SER A 155 14.34 -22.53 -0.04
CA SER A 155 14.61 -23.75 0.73
C SER A 155 14.12 -23.62 2.17
N ARG A 156 13.96 -24.75 2.87
CA ARG A 156 13.61 -24.78 4.31
C ARG A 156 14.59 -23.99 5.19
N ALA A 157 15.87 -24.01 4.86
CA ALA A 157 16.90 -23.26 5.59
C ALA A 157 16.71 -21.73 5.45
N ARG A 158 16.37 -21.25 4.25
CA ARG A 158 16.05 -19.83 4.04
C ARG A 158 14.75 -19.44 4.73
N ALA A 159 13.73 -20.30 4.66
CA ALA A 159 12.48 -20.10 5.41
C ALA A 159 12.74 -19.91 6.90
N ALA A 160 13.55 -20.80 7.50
CA ALA A 160 13.96 -20.70 8.89
C ALA A 160 14.73 -19.40 9.17
N LEU A 161 15.75 -19.06 8.36
CA LEU A 161 16.51 -17.82 8.52
C LEU A 161 15.60 -16.59 8.60
N TYR A 162 14.67 -16.45 7.66
CA TYR A 162 13.79 -15.29 7.60
C TYR A 162 12.70 -15.31 8.68
N ALA A 163 12.30 -16.48 9.16
CA ALA A 163 11.43 -16.60 10.35
C ALA A 163 12.11 -16.05 11.63
N TYR A 164 13.42 -16.28 11.80
CA TYR A 164 14.19 -15.74 12.94
C TYR A 164 14.63 -14.28 12.73
N PHE A 165 14.86 -13.86 11.48
CA PHE A 165 15.34 -12.52 11.13
C PHE A 165 14.41 -11.80 10.14
N PRO A 166 13.15 -11.54 10.50
CA PRO A 166 12.16 -11.02 9.57
C PRO A 166 12.51 -9.62 9.05
N GLY A 167 13.19 -8.79 9.85
CA GLY A 167 13.66 -7.47 9.40
C GLY A 167 14.68 -7.49 8.26
N TRP A 168 15.15 -8.66 7.80
CA TRP A 168 16.03 -8.78 6.63
C TRP A 168 15.28 -9.00 5.32
N ILE A 169 13.98 -9.31 5.38
CA ILE A 169 13.11 -9.63 4.25
C ILE A 169 12.95 -8.39 3.36
N ALA A 170 12.13 -7.42 3.77
CA ALA A 170 11.66 -6.36 2.88
C ALA A 170 12.80 -5.45 2.41
N ARG A 171 12.93 -5.29 1.09
CA ARG A 171 13.99 -4.52 0.41
C ARG A 171 13.44 -3.22 -0.15
N ALA A 172 12.46 -3.33 -1.02
CA ALA A 172 11.85 -2.29 -1.84
C ALA A 172 10.73 -2.96 -2.68
N PRO A 173 9.79 -2.17 -3.22
CA PRO A 173 8.92 -2.61 -4.31
C PRO A 173 9.72 -3.32 -5.41
N PHE A 174 9.10 -4.30 -6.09
CA PHE A 174 9.76 -4.91 -7.23
C PHE A 174 9.88 -3.89 -8.38
N PRO A 175 11.05 -3.83 -9.07
CA PRO A 175 11.23 -2.90 -10.19
C PRO A 175 10.13 -3.02 -11.25
N ALA A 176 9.73 -4.24 -11.59
CA ALA A 176 8.66 -4.49 -12.56
C ALA A 176 7.30 -3.87 -12.16
N VAL A 177 7.01 -3.75 -10.87
CA VAL A 177 5.78 -3.08 -10.39
C VAL A 177 5.91 -1.56 -10.53
N LEU A 178 7.08 -1.01 -10.21
CA LEU A 178 7.36 0.42 -10.40
C LEU A 178 7.34 0.80 -11.89
N ASP A 179 7.96 -0.01 -12.76
CA ASP A 179 7.95 0.20 -14.21
C ASP A 179 6.52 0.21 -14.78
N ARG A 180 5.66 -0.71 -14.28
CA ARG A 180 4.23 -0.74 -14.66
C ARG A 180 3.48 0.47 -14.16
N TRP A 181 3.71 0.88 -12.91
CA TRP A 181 3.10 2.07 -12.36
C TRP A 181 3.52 3.33 -13.15
N ASP A 182 4.81 3.48 -13.44
CA ASP A 182 5.35 4.58 -14.21
C ASP A 182 4.79 4.62 -15.64
N ALA A 183 4.63 3.46 -16.29
CA ALA A 183 3.99 3.38 -17.60
C ALA A 183 2.51 3.83 -17.57
N LEU A 184 1.77 3.46 -16.52
CA LEU A 184 0.38 3.92 -16.33
C LEU A 184 0.32 5.43 -16.07
N LEU A 185 1.24 5.97 -15.26
CA LEU A 185 1.31 7.42 -15.02
C LEU A 185 1.66 8.19 -16.30
N SER A 186 2.57 7.64 -17.11
CA SER A 186 3.03 8.24 -18.36
C SER A 186 1.95 8.26 -19.45
N SER A 187 0.98 7.34 -19.41
CA SER A 187 -0.19 7.36 -20.30
C SER A 187 -1.27 8.37 -19.86
N GLY A 188 -1.01 9.17 -18.83
CA GLY A 188 -1.92 10.19 -18.31
C GLY A 188 -2.92 9.66 -17.28
N ARG A 189 -2.84 8.38 -16.90
CA ARG A 189 -3.73 7.81 -15.88
C ARG A 189 -3.33 8.29 -14.49
N SER A 190 -4.33 8.52 -13.65
CA SER A 190 -4.12 8.82 -12.23
C SER A 190 -4.25 7.55 -11.41
N ILE A 191 -3.11 6.96 -11.08
CA ILE A 191 -3.04 5.66 -10.41
C ILE A 191 -2.39 5.82 -9.03
N THR A 192 -3.16 5.49 -7.99
CA THR A 192 -2.72 5.57 -6.60
C THR A 192 -1.91 4.33 -6.22
N ALA A 193 -0.70 4.53 -5.74
CA ALA A 193 0.09 3.50 -5.07
C ALA A 193 -0.36 3.33 -3.62
N ILE A 194 -0.56 2.07 -3.22
CA ILE A 194 -0.70 1.63 -1.84
C ILE A 194 0.35 0.56 -1.53
N GLY A 195 0.53 0.27 -0.25
CA GLY A 195 1.35 -0.83 0.24
C GLY A 195 0.76 -1.44 1.50
N GLY A 196 1.03 -2.71 1.69
CA GLY A 196 0.37 -3.54 2.71
C GLY A 196 1.24 -4.67 3.21
N ALA A 197 0.74 -5.31 4.27
CA ALA A 197 1.42 -6.43 4.90
C ALA A 197 0.89 -7.79 4.45
N ASP A 198 -0.35 -7.86 3.96
CA ASP A 198 -1.00 -9.10 3.57
C ASP A 198 -1.03 -10.13 4.70
N PHE A 199 -1.60 -9.67 5.81
CA PHE A 199 -1.48 -10.32 7.11
C PHE A 199 -2.41 -11.54 7.23
N HIS A 200 -1.84 -12.73 7.40
CA HIS A 200 -2.60 -13.98 7.58
C HIS A 200 -2.46 -14.63 8.97
N ALA A 201 -1.61 -14.08 9.85
CA ALA A 201 -1.33 -14.64 11.19
C ALA A 201 -0.81 -16.11 11.21
N PHE A 202 -0.08 -16.55 10.17
CA PHE A 202 0.34 -17.95 10.01
C PHE A 202 0.87 -18.61 11.30
N PRO A 203 0.34 -19.77 11.71
CA PRO A 203 0.78 -20.45 12.91
C PRO A 203 2.21 -20.95 12.74
N GLY A 204 3.06 -20.69 13.73
CA GLY A 204 4.45 -21.08 13.73
C GLY A 204 4.86 -21.85 14.98
N ARG A 205 5.97 -22.59 14.84
CA ARG A 205 6.72 -23.13 15.98
C ARG A 205 8.16 -22.64 15.89
N LEU A 206 8.62 -22.00 16.95
CA LEU A 206 10.01 -21.63 17.13
C LEU A 206 10.57 -22.49 18.27
N GLY A 207 11.05 -23.68 17.93
CA GLY A 207 11.41 -24.70 18.92
C GLY A 207 10.18 -25.16 19.73
N PRO A 208 10.25 -25.25 21.07
CA PRO A 208 9.12 -25.70 21.90
C PRO A 208 7.99 -24.65 22.02
N LEU A 209 8.23 -23.39 21.64
CA LEU A 209 7.24 -22.32 21.74
C LEU A 209 6.39 -22.24 20.46
N ARG A 210 5.06 -22.31 20.62
CA ARG A 210 4.11 -22.00 19.54
C ARG A 210 3.94 -20.48 19.47
N ARG A 211 4.33 -19.86 18.36
CA ARG A 211 4.18 -18.42 18.11
C ARG A 211 3.90 -18.20 16.62
N PRO A 212 3.01 -17.27 16.24
CA PRO A 212 2.79 -16.95 14.83
C PRO A 212 4.10 -16.57 14.13
N ILE A 213 4.26 -17.05 12.89
CA ILE A 213 5.32 -16.59 11.99
C ILE A 213 4.89 -15.19 11.54
N PHE A 214 5.72 -14.20 11.85
CA PHE A 214 5.42 -12.78 11.62
C PHE A 214 4.15 -12.32 12.36
N PRO A 215 4.21 -12.15 13.69
CA PRO A 215 3.04 -11.69 14.44
C PRO A 215 2.58 -10.32 13.93
N GLY A 216 1.27 -10.03 14.01
CA GLY A 216 0.68 -8.81 13.45
C GLY A 216 1.36 -7.52 13.94
N ARG A 217 1.74 -7.45 15.23
CA ARG A 217 2.54 -6.34 15.79
C ARG A 217 3.86 -6.05 15.07
N PHE A 218 4.42 -7.05 14.40
CA PHE A 218 5.62 -6.90 13.58
C PHE A 218 5.22 -6.50 12.16
N LEU A 219 4.33 -7.24 11.51
CA LEU A 219 3.94 -6.99 10.11
C LEU A 219 3.33 -5.60 9.91
N PHE A 220 2.46 -5.15 10.81
CA PHE A 220 1.87 -3.80 10.78
C PHE A 220 2.85 -2.67 11.12
N ARG A 221 4.09 -2.97 11.49
CA ARG A 221 5.19 -1.99 11.59
C ARG A 221 6.11 -2.03 10.37
N THR A 222 5.76 -2.79 9.33
CA THR A 222 6.57 -2.92 8.11
C THR A 222 6.07 -1.97 7.03
N VAL A 223 5.42 -2.48 5.99
CA VAL A 223 4.96 -1.70 4.85
C VAL A 223 3.54 -1.21 5.12
N ASN A 224 3.36 0.11 5.13
CA ASN A 224 2.08 0.76 5.38
C ASN A 224 1.80 1.85 4.33
N THR A 225 0.54 2.19 4.19
CA THR A 225 0.06 3.32 3.40
C THR A 225 -0.25 4.49 4.32
N HIS A 226 0.39 5.63 4.11
CA HIS A 226 0.14 6.86 4.84
C HIS A 226 -0.80 7.73 4.01
N VAL A 227 -1.98 8.03 4.54
CA VAL A 227 -3.02 8.82 3.85
C VAL A 227 -3.09 10.21 4.48
N LEU A 228 -3.22 11.23 3.63
CA LEU A 228 -3.16 12.63 4.00
C LEU A 228 -4.56 13.24 3.98
N LEU A 229 -5.04 13.62 5.16
CA LEU A 229 -6.34 14.21 5.37
C LEU A 229 -6.23 15.73 5.61
N ASP A 230 -7.29 16.46 5.26
CA ASP A 230 -7.38 17.89 5.55
C ASP A 230 -7.63 18.14 7.05
N GLU A 231 -8.34 17.23 7.69
CA GLU A 231 -8.73 17.26 9.11
C GLU A 231 -8.36 15.93 9.80
N PRO A 232 -8.14 15.91 11.13
CA PRO A 232 -7.84 14.67 11.83
C PRO A 232 -9.06 13.77 11.88
N LEU A 233 -8.84 12.47 12.09
CA LEU A 233 -9.90 11.54 12.44
C LEU A 233 -10.60 12.02 13.72
N ARG A 234 -11.93 12.00 13.75
CA ARG A 234 -12.73 12.55 14.85
C ARG A 234 -13.25 11.48 15.81
N GLY A 235 -13.25 10.21 15.42
CA GLY A 235 -13.87 9.11 16.14
C GLY A 235 -15.28 8.77 15.66
N ASP A 236 -15.73 9.40 14.57
CA ASP A 236 -16.98 9.03 13.88
C ASP A 236 -16.61 8.06 12.76
N ALA A 237 -16.90 6.77 12.97
CA ALA A 237 -16.44 5.72 12.07
C ALA A 237 -16.88 5.93 10.61
N GLU A 238 -18.13 6.34 10.36
CA GLU A 238 -18.63 6.52 9.00
C GLU A 238 -18.01 7.75 8.34
N GLU A 239 -17.95 8.88 9.04
CA GLU A 239 -17.38 10.10 8.48
C GLU A 239 -15.88 9.97 8.26
N ASP A 240 -15.16 9.41 9.23
CA ASP A 240 -13.72 9.20 9.15
C ASP A 240 -13.35 8.21 8.04
N ARG A 241 -14.14 7.14 7.88
CA ARG A 241 -14.01 6.20 6.76
C ARG A 241 -14.23 6.86 5.41
N ARG A 242 -15.29 7.67 5.27
CA ARG A 242 -15.55 8.42 4.02
C ARG A 242 -14.39 9.34 3.68
N ARG A 243 -13.87 10.09 4.65
CA ARG A 243 -12.72 10.99 4.45
C ARG A 243 -11.46 10.23 4.06
N PHE A 244 -11.18 9.13 4.75
CA PHE A 244 -10.04 8.27 4.49
C PHE A 244 -10.04 7.75 3.04
N PHE A 245 -11.13 7.10 2.62
CA PHE A 245 -11.21 6.55 1.26
C PHE A 245 -11.37 7.64 0.18
N HIS A 246 -11.93 8.81 0.51
CA HIS A 246 -11.92 9.95 -0.39
C HIS A 246 -10.50 10.45 -0.68
N ALA A 247 -9.68 10.61 0.37
CA ALA A 247 -8.28 11.01 0.22
C ALA A 247 -7.46 9.95 -0.54
N LEU A 248 -7.69 8.67 -0.24
CA LEU A 248 -7.06 7.56 -0.95
C LEU A 248 -7.45 7.54 -2.44
N ARG A 249 -8.73 7.73 -2.77
CA ARG A 249 -9.22 7.85 -4.16
C ARG A 249 -8.51 8.97 -4.94
N GLN A 250 -8.17 10.06 -4.25
CA GLN A 250 -7.48 11.20 -4.85
C GLN A 250 -5.97 11.01 -4.98
N GLY A 251 -5.40 9.91 -4.49
CA GLY A 251 -3.95 9.70 -4.49
C GLY A 251 -3.21 10.52 -3.43
N ARG A 252 -3.90 11.03 -2.41
CA ARG A 252 -3.31 11.77 -1.29
C ARG A 252 -2.67 10.80 -0.29
N ALA A 253 -1.69 10.04 -0.74
CA ALA A 253 -1.04 9.02 0.06
C ALA A 253 0.42 8.77 -0.34
N PHE A 254 1.17 8.09 0.50
CA PHE A 254 2.46 7.50 0.16
C PHE A 254 2.61 6.13 0.81
N VAL A 255 3.45 5.29 0.21
CA VAL A 255 3.81 3.99 0.78
C VAL A 255 5.11 4.14 1.54
N ALA A 256 5.19 3.60 2.74
CA ALA A 256 6.42 3.58 3.50
C ALA A 256 6.73 2.21 4.11
N TYR A 257 8.02 1.95 4.27
CA TYR A 257 8.52 0.87 5.11
C TYR A 257 8.92 1.49 6.45
N ASP A 258 8.06 1.39 7.45
CA ASP A 258 8.22 2.05 8.76
C ASP A 258 9.20 1.34 9.70
N LEU A 259 9.52 0.06 9.42
CA LEU A 259 10.38 -0.74 10.31
C LEU A 259 11.80 -0.15 10.45
N PRO A 260 12.49 0.29 9.38
CA PRO A 260 13.78 0.96 9.49
C PRO A 260 13.73 2.29 10.22
N ALA A 261 12.67 3.07 10.00
CA ALA A 261 12.42 4.37 10.62
C ALA A 261 10.98 4.84 10.33
N PRO A 262 10.30 5.50 11.29
CA PRO A 262 8.98 6.07 11.05
C PRO A 262 9.00 7.07 9.89
N ALA A 263 8.11 6.91 8.93
CA ALA A 263 7.97 7.85 7.80
C ALA A 263 7.06 9.05 8.10
N ARG A 264 6.38 9.04 9.25
CA ARG A 264 5.47 10.10 9.67
C ARG A 264 6.12 11.48 9.66
N GLY A 265 5.46 12.43 9.00
CA GLY A 265 5.98 13.79 8.76
C GLY A 265 6.67 13.97 7.41
N PHE A 266 6.62 12.97 6.52
CA PHE A 266 7.03 13.14 5.13
C PHE A 266 6.14 14.17 4.42
N VAL A 267 6.77 15.07 3.66
CA VAL A 267 6.09 16.10 2.88
C VAL A 267 6.60 16.08 1.46
N PHE A 268 5.69 16.00 0.51
CA PHE A 268 5.96 16.28 -0.90
C PHE A 268 4.90 17.22 -1.43
N ARG A 269 5.33 18.43 -1.82
CA ARG A 269 4.46 19.52 -2.25
C ARG A 269 5.03 20.26 -3.45
N ALA A 270 4.15 20.86 -4.22
CA ALA A 270 4.44 21.70 -5.36
C ALA A 270 3.91 23.11 -5.11
N GLN A 271 4.68 24.11 -5.52
CA GLN A 271 4.30 25.52 -5.50
C GLN A 271 4.51 26.12 -6.90
N GLY A 272 3.50 26.81 -7.40
CA GLY A 272 3.54 27.50 -8.69
C GLY A 272 2.67 28.75 -8.65
N GLN A 273 2.47 29.38 -9.80
CA GLN A 273 1.65 30.59 -9.92
C GLN A 273 0.17 30.31 -9.64
N SER A 274 -0.31 29.11 -9.97
CA SER A 274 -1.70 28.68 -9.78
C SER A 274 -2.01 28.23 -8.34
N GLY A 275 -1.03 28.28 -7.44
CA GLY A 275 -1.17 27.90 -6.03
C GLY A 275 -0.25 26.76 -5.62
N THR A 276 -0.72 25.94 -4.70
CA THR A 276 -0.02 24.76 -4.18
C THR A 276 -0.75 23.47 -4.52
N ALA A 277 0.01 22.41 -4.77
CA ALA A 277 -0.52 21.05 -4.88
C ALA A 277 0.32 20.11 -4.02
N GLU A 278 -0.30 19.01 -3.61
CA GLU A 278 0.35 17.92 -2.86
C GLU A 278 0.10 16.61 -3.60
N MET A 279 0.56 15.48 -3.05
CA MET A 279 0.39 14.15 -3.66
C MET A 279 -1.07 13.93 -4.08
N GLY A 280 -1.29 13.45 -5.31
CA GLY A 280 -2.60 13.30 -5.95
C GLY A 280 -3.14 14.58 -6.59
N GLY A 281 -2.60 15.74 -6.22
CA GLY A 281 -2.98 17.06 -6.73
C GLY A 281 -2.39 17.39 -8.11
N ARG A 282 -2.98 18.40 -8.74
CA ARG A 282 -2.57 18.91 -10.05
C ARG A 282 -2.19 20.38 -9.94
N LEU A 283 -1.18 20.79 -10.69
CA LEU A 283 -0.78 22.19 -10.79
C LEU A 283 -0.46 22.55 -12.24
N ARG A 284 -0.86 23.76 -12.66
CA ARG A 284 -0.48 24.27 -13.99
C ARG A 284 0.95 24.80 -13.96
N VAL A 285 1.72 24.49 -15.00
CA VAL A 285 3.16 24.76 -15.01
C VAL A 285 3.50 26.25 -15.02
N GLY A 286 2.77 27.08 -15.77
CA GLY A 286 3.08 28.51 -15.88
C GLY A 286 4.53 28.76 -16.33
N LEU A 287 5.29 29.53 -15.55
CA LEU A 287 6.74 29.73 -15.77
C LEU A 287 7.62 28.63 -15.13
N GLY A 288 7.03 27.71 -14.37
CA GLY A 288 7.73 26.67 -13.62
C GLY A 288 7.04 26.36 -12.30
N VAL A 289 7.29 25.15 -11.79
CA VAL A 289 6.76 24.64 -10.53
C VAL A 289 7.93 24.26 -9.62
N THR A 290 7.91 24.77 -8.40
CA THR A 290 8.88 24.41 -7.35
C THR A 290 8.37 23.21 -6.59
N LEU A 291 9.01 22.06 -6.78
CA LEU A 291 8.80 20.83 -6.02
C LEU A 291 9.64 20.87 -4.75
N GLN A 292 9.04 20.52 -3.62
CA GLN A 292 9.68 20.53 -2.31
C GLN A 292 9.43 19.21 -1.61
N VAL A 293 10.53 18.60 -1.16
CA VAL A 293 10.55 17.32 -0.44
C VAL A 293 11.09 17.57 0.95
N ARG A 294 10.44 17.01 1.97
CA ARG A 294 11.00 16.86 3.31
C ARG A 294 10.76 15.45 3.82
N THR A 295 11.80 14.84 4.39
CA THR A 295 11.71 13.54 5.06
C THR A 295 12.00 13.71 6.55
N PRO A 296 11.45 12.85 7.43
CA PRO A 296 11.68 12.92 8.89
C PRO A 296 13.15 12.78 9.33
N ARG A 297 14.02 12.30 8.43
CA ARG A 297 15.45 12.13 8.66
C ARG A 297 16.21 12.16 7.33
N PRO A 298 17.54 12.36 7.35
CA PRO A 298 18.37 12.29 6.15
C PRO A 298 18.26 10.94 5.45
N ALA A 299 18.05 10.98 4.14
CA ALA A 299 17.89 9.83 3.26
C ALA A 299 18.48 10.10 1.86
N ASP A 300 18.63 9.04 1.06
CA ASP A 300 18.90 9.19 -0.37
C ASP A 300 17.58 9.37 -1.11
N LEU A 301 17.41 10.53 -1.74
CA LEU A 301 16.19 10.95 -2.42
C LEU A 301 16.36 10.87 -3.94
N THR A 302 15.35 10.35 -4.63
CA THR A 302 15.23 10.37 -6.09
C THR A 302 13.92 11.04 -6.46
N LEU A 303 13.97 12.12 -7.23
CA LEU A 303 12.81 12.70 -7.90
C LEU A 303 12.70 12.10 -9.30
N LEU A 304 11.51 11.59 -9.63
CA LEU A 304 11.18 11.02 -10.92
C LEU A 304 10.04 11.80 -11.57
N ARG A 305 10.04 11.83 -12.90
CA ARG A 305 8.94 12.28 -13.75
C ARG A 305 8.62 11.16 -14.72
N ASN A 306 7.41 10.62 -14.69
CA ASN A 306 7.00 9.56 -15.61
C ASN A 306 7.99 8.37 -15.63
N GLY A 307 8.50 7.99 -14.45
CA GLY A 307 9.53 6.95 -14.29
C GLY A 307 10.97 7.35 -14.63
N GLU A 308 11.19 8.50 -15.26
CA GLU A 308 12.52 9.00 -15.56
C GLU A 308 13.10 9.79 -14.39
N VAL A 309 14.37 9.54 -14.05
CA VAL A 309 15.03 10.26 -12.97
C VAL A 309 15.33 11.70 -13.38
N VAL A 310 14.74 12.65 -12.68
CA VAL A 310 14.99 14.09 -12.83
C VAL A 310 16.18 14.51 -11.98
N ARG A 311 16.18 14.09 -10.71
CA ARG A 311 17.22 14.50 -9.76
C ARG A 311 17.46 13.47 -8.67
N ARG A 312 18.70 13.42 -8.18
CA ARG A 312 19.10 12.66 -6.99
C ARG A 312 19.75 13.58 -5.96
N TRP A 313 19.49 13.30 -4.69
CA TRP A 313 20.15 13.92 -3.55
C TRP A 313 20.58 12.83 -2.56
N SER A 314 21.80 12.91 -2.04
CA SER A 314 22.33 11.93 -1.10
C SER A 314 22.37 12.48 0.32
N GLY A 315 21.90 11.69 1.28
CA GLY A 315 21.92 12.02 2.71
C GLY A 315 21.26 13.36 3.05
N ARG A 316 20.10 13.68 2.45
CA ARG A 316 19.35 14.92 2.69
C ARG A 316 18.00 14.61 3.33
N ASP A 317 17.55 15.50 4.21
CA ASP A 317 16.22 15.51 4.81
C ASP A 317 15.27 16.55 4.18
N ALA A 318 15.81 17.44 3.35
CA ALA A 318 15.05 18.37 2.53
C ALA A 318 15.70 18.56 1.16
N ALA A 319 14.86 18.69 0.13
CA ALA A 319 15.28 18.96 -1.23
C ALA A 319 14.26 19.87 -1.94
N VAL A 320 14.74 20.65 -2.90
CA VAL A 320 13.93 21.53 -3.74
C VAL A 320 14.41 21.39 -5.18
N GLU A 321 13.47 21.32 -6.12
CA GLU A 321 13.74 21.29 -7.57
C GLU A 321 12.70 22.16 -8.28
N VAL A 322 13.12 22.95 -9.26
CA VAL A 322 12.20 23.70 -10.13
C VAL A 322 12.06 22.95 -11.44
N VAL A 323 10.83 22.67 -11.85
CA VAL A 323 10.52 21.90 -13.05
C VAL A 323 9.63 22.71 -13.99
N THR A 324 9.80 22.51 -15.29
CA THR A 324 9.03 23.21 -16.34
C THR A 324 8.32 22.26 -17.28
N GLU A 325 8.56 20.98 -17.12
CA GLU A 325 8.01 19.93 -17.94
C GLU A 325 6.73 19.36 -17.34
N LEU A 326 5.84 18.89 -18.21
CA LEU A 326 4.59 18.28 -17.81
C LEU A 326 4.82 16.82 -17.40
N GLY A 327 3.98 16.30 -16.51
CA GLY A 327 3.99 14.89 -16.15
C GLY A 327 3.66 14.62 -14.69
N ALA A 328 3.70 13.33 -14.34
CA ALA A 328 3.55 12.86 -12.98
C ALA A 328 4.91 12.84 -12.29
N TYR A 329 5.10 13.70 -11.29
CA TYR A 329 6.31 13.78 -10.49
C TYR A 329 6.16 13.01 -9.19
N ARG A 330 7.06 12.09 -8.89
CA ARG A 330 7.07 11.32 -7.63
C ARG A 330 8.47 11.24 -7.03
N VAL A 331 8.52 11.01 -5.74
CA VAL A 331 9.74 10.88 -4.94
C VAL A 331 9.87 9.48 -4.35
N GLU A 332 11.08 8.95 -4.43
CA GLU A 332 11.53 7.78 -3.68
C GLU A 332 12.59 8.17 -2.67
N ALA A 333 12.47 7.69 -1.44
CA ALA A 333 13.49 7.82 -0.40
C ALA A 333 14.06 6.45 -0.02
N HIS A 334 15.36 6.39 0.23
CA HIS A 334 16.06 5.16 0.62
C HIS A 334 16.91 5.39 1.87
N LEU A 335 17.02 4.35 2.70
CA LEU A 335 17.83 4.33 3.91
C LEU A 335 18.78 3.13 3.91
N ILE A 336 19.85 3.23 4.69
CA ILE A 336 20.64 2.06 5.07
C ILE A 336 20.00 1.40 6.29
N TYR A 337 19.60 0.14 6.15
CA TYR A 337 19.04 -0.66 7.23
C TYR A 337 19.56 -2.09 7.15
N LYS A 338 20.09 -2.59 8.28
CA LYS A 338 20.78 -3.89 8.37
C LYS A 338 21.86 -4.03 7.30
N SER A 339 22.70 -3.00 7.18
CA SER A 339 23.83 -2.92 6.23
C SER A 339 23.48 -3.03 4.74
N ALA A 340 22.20 -2.82 4.39
CA ALA A 340 21.74 -2.80 3.01
C ALA A 340 20.94 -1.53 2.74
N ARG A 341 21.03 -1.02 1.51
CA ARG A 341 20.11 0.01 1.02
C ARG A 341 18.71 -0.60 0.91
N ARG A 342 17.73 0.06 1.52
CA ARG A 342 16.30 -0.32 1.51
C ARG A 342 15.48 0.87 1.00
N GLY A 343 14.43 0.59 0.25
CA GLY A 343 13.36 1.54 0.02
C GLY A 343 12.77 1.96 1.36
N TRP A 344 12.40 3.23 1.47
CA TRP A 344 11.82 3.78 2.69
C TRP A 344 10.48 4.45 2.42
N ILE A 345 10.42 5.39 1.45
CA ILE A 345 9.21 6.13 1.11
C ILE A 345 9.03 6.12 -0.41
N TYR A 346 7.80 5.87 -0.87
CA TYR A 346 7.36 5.97 -2.26
C TYR A 346 6.11 6.83 -2.29
N SER A 347 6.26 8.08 -2.71
CA SER A 347 5.14 9.04 -2.77
C SER A 347 4.25 8.82 -3.98
N ASN A 348 2.93 9.03 -3.82
CA ASN A 348 2.07 9.25 -4.98
C ASN A 348 2.46 10.52 -5.72
N PRO A 349 2.15 10.61 -7.03
CA PRO A 349 2.64 11.71 -7.83
C PRO A 349 1.92 13.03 -7.56
N ILE A 350 2.61 14.13 -7.81
CA ILE A 350 2.01 15.43 -8.11
C ILE A 350 2.02 15.60 -9.62
N TYR A 351 0.89 16.00 -10.20
CA TYR A 351 0.76 16.15 -11.66
C TYR A 351 1.00 17.60 -12.07
N VAL A 352 2.04 17.83 -12.87
CA VAL A 352 2.26 19.12 -13.54
C VAL A 352 1.61 19.07 -14.91
N THR A 353 0.72 20.02 -15.16
CA THR A 353 -0.18 20.06 -16.32
C THR A 353 -0.05 21.40 -17.08
N ALA A 354 -0.52 21.42 -18.32
CA ALA A 354 -0.48 22.61 -19.18
C ALA A 354 -1.31 23.78 -18.63
#